data_AF-A0A0K0J385-F1
#
_entry.id   AF-A0A0K0J385-F1
#
_cell.length_a   1.000
_cell.length_b   1.000
_cell.length_c   1.000
_cell.angle_alpha   90.00
_cell.angle_beta   90.00
_cell.angle_gamma   90.00
#
_symmetry.space_group_name_H-M   'P 1'
#
loop_
_entity.id
_entity.type
_entity.pdbx_description
1 polymer ?
#
loop_
_entity_poly.entity_id
_entity_poly.type
_entity_poly.pdbx_seq_one_letter_code
_entity_poly.pdbx_strand_id
1 'polypeptide(L)'
;MTSTSVKHREFVSEPMGEKEVTAVAGIGPTYGEKLSKAGFDKAYVLFGQFLLLKKEKELFVDWLKEVAGVSSNHALSAYNCLNEWSEQYI
;
A
#
# COMPACT_ATOMS: atom_id res chain seq x y z
N MET A 1 -5.60 19.25 -11.01
CA MET A 1 -6.36 18.07 -10.52
C MET A 1 -5.50 16.83 -10.73
N THR A 2 -4.78 16.36 -9.71
CA THR A 2 -4.13 15.04 -9.77
C THR A 2 -5.22 14.00 -9.58
N SER A 3 -5.79 13.50 -10.67
CA SER A 3 -6.71 12.36 -10.59
C SER A 3 -5.91 11.16 -10.10
N THR A 4 -6.28 10.63 -8.93
CA THR A 4 -5.74 9.36 -8.43
C THR A 4 -6.29 8.20 -9.29
N SER A 5 -5.63 7.05 -9.27
CA SER A 5 -6.12 5.89 -10.03
C SER A 5 -7.50 5.43 -9.55
N VAL A 6 -8.28 4.76 -10.40
CA VAL A 6 -9.58 4.14 -10.02
C VAL A 6 -9.42 3.27 -8.77
N LYS A 7 -8.38 2.42 -8.79
CA LYS A 7 -8.02 1.52 -7.70
C LYS A 7 -7.73 2.25 -6.38
N HIS A 8 -7.07 3.40 -6.44
CA HIS A 8 -6.83 4.23 -5.27
C HIS A 8 -8.15 4.69 -4.67
N ARG A 9 -9.04 5.25 -5.50
CA ARG A 9 -10.35 5.75 -5.05
C ARG A 9 -11.21 4.64 -4.43
N GLU A 10 -11.25 3.47 -5.05
CA GLU A 10 -11.98 2.30 -4.54
C GLU A 10 -11.40 1.78 -3.21
N PHE A 11 -10.07 1.87 -3.04
CA PHE A 11 -9.45 1.46 -1.80
C PHE A 11 -9.79 2.41 -0.65
N VAL A 12 -9.70 3.73 -0.88
CA VAL A 12 -9.93 4.75 0.16
C VAL A 12 -11.41 4.99 0.47
N SER A 13 -12.32 4.64 -0.44
CA SER A 13 -13.76 4.90 -0.26
C SER A 13 -14.46 4.01 0.76
N GLU A 14 -13.79 2.99 1.29
CA GLU A 14 -14.37 2.03 2.24
C GLU A 14 -13.33 1.51 3.25
N PRO A 15 -13.76 0.94 4.38
CA PRO A 15 -12.85 0.27 5.31
C PRO A 15 -12.03 -0.82 4.62
N MET A 16 -10.77 -1.00 5.05
CA MET A 16 -9.81 -1.90 4.42
C MET A 16 -10.26 -3.37 4.44
N GLY A 17 -10.93 -3.80 5.53
CA GLY A 17 -11.41 -5.18 5.69
C GLY A 17 -10.35 -6.23 5.40
N GLU A 18 -10.76 -7.32 4.76
CA GLU A 18 -9.94 -8.47 4.39
C GLU A 18 -9.39 -8.40 2.94
N LYS A 19 -9.30 -7.19 2.38
CA LYS A 19 -8.81 -6.97 1.00
C LYS A 19 -7.41 -7.55 0.83
N GLU A 20 -7.16 -8.14 -0.33
CA GLU A 20 -5.83 -8.58 -0.74
C GLU A 20 -4.86 -7.38 -0.82
N VAL A 21 -3.57 -7.63 -0.63
CA VAL A 21 -2.53 -6.61 -0.78
C VAL A 21 -2.54 -5.99 -2.19
N THR A 22 -2.98 -6.77 -3.18
CA THR A 22 -3.17 -6.31 -4.56
C THR A 22 -4.34 -5.36 -4.72
N ALA A 23 -5.14 -5.07 -3.69
CA ALA A 23 -6.13 -3.99 -3.73
C ALA A 23 -5.50 -2.61 -3.48
N VAL A 24 -4.32 -2.55 -2.87
CA VAL A 24 -3.62 -1.29 -2.61
C VAL A 24 -3.13 -0.67 -3.91
N ALA A 25 -3.35 0.64 -4.10
CA ALA A 25 -2.86 1.35 -5.28
C ALA A 25 -1.34 1.22 -5.38
N GLY A 26 -0.79 1.06 -6.59
CA GLY A 26 0.64 0.79 -6.78
C GLY A 26 1.06 -0.68 -6.62
N ILE A 27 0.27 -1.52 -5.93
CA ILE A 27 0.57 -2.95 -5.78
C ILE A 27 -0.19 -3.78 -6.84
N GLY A 28 0.42 -4.00 -7.99
CA GLY A 28 -0.11 -4.92 -9.01
C GLY A 28 0.10 -6.40 -8.66
N PRO A 29 -0.43 -7.34 -9.47
CA PRO A 29 -0.30 -8.78 -9.23
C PRO A 29 1.16 -9.25 -9.02
N THR A 30 2.11 -8.72 -9.79
CA THR A 30 3.54 -9.08 -9.68
C THR A 30 4.17 -8.66 -8.35
N TYR A 31 3.87 -7.45 -7.86
CA TYR A 31 4.38 -7.00 -6.56
C TYR A 31 3.61 -7.67 -5.42
N GLY A 32 2.30 -7.89 -5.61
CA GLY A 32 1.47 -8.64 -4.69
C GLY A 32 2.00 -10.04 -4.43
N GLU A 33 2.37 -10.79 -5.48
CA GLU A 33 2.95 -12.14 -5.31
C GLU A 33 4.23 -12.13 -4.46
N LYS A 34 5.10 -11.14 -4.67
CA LYS A 34 6.33 -10.98 -3.88
C LYS A 34 6.02 -10.62 -2.42
N LEU A 35 5.07 -9.72 -2.20
CA LEU A 35 4.60 -9.34 -0.88
C LEU A 35 3.96 -10.53 -0.15
N SER A 36 3.08 -11.28 -0.79
CA SER A 36 2.48 -12.49 -0.24
C SER A 36 3.54 -13.53 0.14
N LYS A 37 4.58 -13.74 -0.69
CA LYS A 37 5.72 -14.62 -0.35
C LYS A 37 6.52 -14.13 0.86
N ALA A 38 6.55 -12.81 1.09
CA ALA A 38 7.16 -12.19 2.26
C ALA A 38 6.21 -12.12 3.49
N GLY A 39 4.98 -12.66 3.39
CA GLY A 39 4.00 -12.67 4.48
C GLY A 39 3.04 -11.47 4.49
N PHE A 40 3.05 -10.63 3.46
CA PHE A 40 2.18 -9.47 3.29
C PHE A 40 1.11 -9.76 2.23
N ASP A 41 0.25 -10.75 2.48
CA ASP A 41 -0.80 -11.18 1.57
C ASP A 41 -2.05 -10.28 1.64
N LYS A 42 -2.38 -9.76 2.83
CA LYS A 42 -3.52 -8.86 3.05
C LYS A 42 -3.12 -7.40 3.16
N ALA A 43 -4.03 -6.52 2.77
CA ALA A 43 -3.85 -5.08 2.86
C ALA A 43 -3.60 -4.62 4.31
N TYR A 44 -4.31 -5.20 5.30
CA TYR A 44 -4.13 -4.85 6.70
C TYR A 44 -2.76 -5.27 7.25
N VAL A 45 -2.13 -6.32 6.70
CA VAL A 45 -0.77 -6.74 7.09
C VAL A 45 0.25 -5.72 6.57
N LEU A 46 0.13 -5.31 5.30
CA LEU A 46 0.95 -4.24 4.73
C LEU A 46 0.74 -2.92 5.49
N PHE A 47 -0.51 -2.63 5.88
CA PHE A 47 -0.83 -1.46 6.68
C PHE A 47 -0.22 -1.52 8.09
N GLY A 48 -0.17 -2.69 8.72
CA GLY A 48 0.55 -2.89 9.98
C GLY A 48 2.03 -2.48 9.87
N GLN A 49 2.69 -2.87 8.77
CA GLN A 49 4.07 -2.42 8.51
C GLN A 49 4.17 -0.90 8.29
N PHE A 50 3.23 -0.31 7.55
CA PHE A 50 3.15 1.14 7.38
C PHE A 50 3.04 1.87 8.73
N LEU A 51 2.26 1.35 9.67
CA LEU A 51 2.15 1.90 11.03
C LEU A 51 3.43 1.69 11.86
N LEU A 52 4.10 0.54 11.74
CA LEU A 52 5.39 0.28 12.41
C LEU A 52 6.47 1.27 11.97
N LEU A 53 6.45 1.66 10.70
CA LEU A 53 7.31 2.71 10.13
C LEU A 53 6.77 4.13 10.43
N LYS A 54 5.80 4.26 11.34
CA LYS A 54 5.24 5.54 11.81
C LYS A 54 4.65 6.41 10.70
N LYS A 55 4.13 5.79 9.65
CA LYS A 55 3.63 6.48 8.45
C LYS A 55 4.71 7.38 7.79
N GLU A 56 5.98 7.08 8.03
CA GLU A 56 7.09 7.84 7.46
C GLU A 56 7.28 7.41 6.00
N LYS A 57 7.25 8.39 5.11
CA LYS A 57 7.12 8.17 3.67
C LYS A 57 8.35 7.53 3.07
N GLU A 58 9.52 8.09 3.34
CA GLU A 58 10.79 7.65 2.78
C GLU A 58 11.12 6.24 3.25
N LEU A 59 10.97 5.95 4.55
CA LEU A 59 11.16 4.63 5.16
C LEU A 59 10.21 3.60 4.57
N PHE A 60 8.92 3.92 4.42
CA PHE A 60 7.97 2.97 3.82
C PHE A 60 8.27 2.71 2.34
N VAL A 61 8.57 3.76 1.58
CA VAL A 61 8.90 3.64 0.16
C VAL A 61 10.17 2.81 -0.05
N ASP A 62 11.21 3.04 0.74
CA ASP A 62 12.46 2.31 0.64
C ASP A 62 12.32 0.86 1.11
N TRP A 63 11.62 0.63 2.23
CA TRP A 63 11.28 -0.72 2.69
C TRP A 63 10.53 -1.52 1.62
N LEU A 64 9.54 -0.90 0.95
CA LEU A 64 8.73 -1.58 -0.06
C LEU A 64 9.55 -1.93 -1.33
N LYS A 65 10.53 -1.09 -1.68
CA LYS A 65 11.52 -1.42 -2.73
C LYS A 65 12.38 -2.61 -2.32
N GLU A 66 12.85 -2.66 -1.08
CA GLU A 66 13.71 -3.73 -0.61
C GLU A 66 12.99 -5.07 -0.55
N VAL A 67 11.78 -5.11 0.02
CA VAL A 67 11.04 -6.36 0.24
C VAL A 67 10.44 -6.93 -1.03
N ALA A 68 9.90 -6.09 -1.93
CA ALA A 68 9.16 -6.55 -3.10
C ALA A 68 9.71 -6.04 -4.44
N GLY A 69 10.80 -5.28 -4.45
CA GLY A 69 11.38 -4.72 -5.68
C GLY A 69 10.44 -3.77 -6.40
N VAL A 70 9.59 -3.06 -5.66
CA VAL A 70 8.59 -2.14 -6.21
C VAL A 70 9.30 -0.90 -6.75
N SER A 71 8.90 -0.37 -7.92
CA SER A 71 9.49 0.88 -8.41
C SER A 71 9.10 2.08 -7.54
N SER A 72 9.90 3.14 -7.54
CA SER A 72 9.64 4.35 -6.73
C SER A 72 8.24 4.94 -6.96
N ASN A 73 7.74 4.92 -8.19
CA ASN A 73 6.40 5.45 -8.51
C ASN A 73 5.28 4.58 -7.93
N HIS A 74 5.44 3.26 -7.97
CA HIS A 74 4.47 2.32 -7.42
C HIS A 74 4.50 2.30 -5.90
N ALA A 75 5.69 2.39 -5.30
CA ALA A 75 5.85 2.48 -3.85
C ALA A 75 5.24 3.78 -3.30
N LEU A 76 5.46 4.91 -3.98
CA LEU A 76 4.84 6.18 -3.64
C LEU A 76 3.30 6.12 -3.77
N SER A 77 2.80 5.43 -4.80
CA SER A 77 1.35 5.24 -4.97
C SER A 77 0.75 4.42 -3.84
N ALA A 78 1.45 3.37 -3.38
CA ALA A 78 1.03 2.57 -2.23
C ALA A 78 1.05 3.39 -0.93
N TYR A 79 2.11 4.16 -0.70
CA TYR A 79 2.20 5.08 0.44
C TYR A 79 1.02 6.05 0.46
N ASN A 80 0.77 6.77 -0.64
CA ASN A 80 -0.31 7.76 -0.70
C ASN A 80 -1.68 7.12 -0.46
N CYS A 81 -1.91 5.92 -0.99
CA CYS A 81 -3.16 5.18 -0.80
C CYS A 81 -3.38 4.78 0.66
N LEU A 82 -2.36 4.24 1.34
CA LEU A 82 -2.45 3.88 2.75
C LEU A 82 -2.53 5.11 3.65
N ASN A 83 -1.80 6.18 3.32
CA ASN A 83 -1.83 7.42 4.09
C ASN A 83 -3.21 8.07 4.04
N GLU A 84 -3.79 8.25 2.85
CA GLU A 84 -5.14 8.82 2.68
C GLU A 84 -6.21 7.95 3.32
N TRP A 85 -6.09 6.61 3.22
CA TRP A 85 -6.98 5.72 3.97
C TRP A 85 -6.83 5.93 5.48
N SER A 86 -5.60 6.07 5.97
CA SER A 86 -5.34 6.25 7.41
C SER A 86 -5.85 7.57 7.97
N GLU A 87 -5.99 8.61 7.14
CA GLU A 87 -6.56 9.91 7.52
C GLU A 87 -8.10 9.85 7.66
N GLN A 88 -8.74 8.86 7.04
CA GLN A 88 -10.19 8.69 7.07
C GLN A 88 -10.67 7.71 8.15
N TYR A 89 -9.85 6.72 8.50
CA TYR A 89 -10.27 5.58 9.33
C TYR A 89 -9.47 5.38 10.62
N ILE A 90 -8.52 6.27 10.96
CA ILE A 90 -7.78 6.31 12.25
C ILE A 90 -7.82 7.72 12.82
#